data_AF-A0A957DNB8-F1
#
_entry.id   AF-A0A957DNB8-F1
#
_cell.length_a   1.000
_cell.length_b   1.000
_cell.length_c   1.000
_cell.angle_alpha   90.00
_cell.angle_beta   90.00
_cell.angle_gamma   90.00
#
_symmetry.space_group_name_H-M   'P 1'
#
loop_
_entity.id
_entity.type
_entity.pdbx_description
1 polymer ?
#
loop_
_entity_poly.entity_id
_entity_poly.type
_entity_poly.pdbx_seq_one_letter_code
_entity_poly.pdbx_strand_id
1 'polypeptide(L)'
;MLIVADSSALVALATCDALKLLTALYDDVKVPRAVYEEVTVSDKPAARSLSIFLQERIVEVDISQFVVVSSGLGRGEIEAMLLYKSLTADYLLIDDRRARAIAESNKIRCIGALGILLLAKHQNLIDQIAPFIDILRNSPLYYSTNLLEATLQLAGERPST
;
A
#
# COMPACT_ATOMS: atom_id res chain seq x y z
N MET A 1 14.00 7.88 -3.19
CA MET A 1 12.54 7.98 -3.38
C MET A 1 11.84 7.65 -2.08
N LEU A 2 10.91 8.51 -1.67
CA LEU A 2 10.07 8.38 -0.48
C LEU A 2 8.67 7.89 -0.87
N ILE A 3 8.16 6.89 -0.17
CA ILE A 3 6.77 6.44 -0.29
C ILE A 3 6.03 6.65 1.04
N VAL A 4 4.85 7.24 0.95
CA VAL A 4 3.90 7.30 2.07
C VAL A 4 2.87 6.20 1.88
N ALA A 5 2.50 5.49 2.95
CA ALA A 5 1.60 4.35 2.83
C ALA A 5 0.29 4.48 3.62
N ASP A 6 -0.78 3.99 3.00
CA ASP A 6 -2.08 3.72 3.60
C ASP A 6 -2.18 2.27 4.10
N SER A 7 -3.15 2.03 4.99
CA SER A 7 -3.48 0.74 5.57
C SER A 7 -3.75 -0.34 4.52
N SER A 8 -4.54 -0.06 3.48
CA SER A 8 -5.07 -1.09 2.56
C SER A 8 -3.96 -1.86 1.84
N ALA A 9 -2.99 -1.14 1.27
CA ALA A 9 -1.89 -1.74 0.53
C ALA A 9 -0.79 -2.30 1.46
N LEU A 10 -0.61 -1.75 2.66
CA LEU A 10 0.28 -2.34 3.68
C LEU A 10 -0.22 -3.72 4.12
N VAL A 11 -1.52 -3.83 4.40
CA VAL A 11 -2.13 -5.11 4.79
C VAL A 11 -1.96 -6.13 3.66
N ALA A 12 -2.19 -5.74 2.41
CA ALA A 12 -1.99 -6.63 1.26
C ALA A 12 -0.54 -7.15 1.15
N LEU A 13 0.45 -6.25 1.19
CA LEU A 13 1.86 -6.65 1.15
C LEU A 13 2.25 -7.51 2.36
N ALA A 14 1.70 -7.25 3.54
CA ALA A 14 1.94 -8.07 4.72
C ALA A 14 1.30 -9.47 4.59
N THR A 15 0.11 -9.56 4.01
CA THR A 15 -0.59 -10.83 3.77
C THR A 15 0.18 -11.77 2.86
N CYS A 16 0.90 -11.25 1.86
CA CYS A 16 1.74 -12.04 0.96
C CYS A 16 3.25 -12.00 1.29
N ASP A 17 3.62 -11.60 2.51
CA ASP A 17 5.01 -11.51 3.01
C ASP A 17 5.97 -10.67 2.12
N ALA A 18 5.42 -9.63 1.49
CA ALA A 18 6.08 -8.77 0.52
C ALA A 18 6.50 -7.38 1.07
N LEU A 19 6.35 -7.11 2.37
CA LEU A 19 6.70 -5.81 2.96
C LEU A 19 8.16 -5.39 2.70
N LYS A 20 9.08 -6.35 2.66
CA LYS A 20 10.51 -6.11 2.41
C LYS A 20 10.78 -5.51 1.02
N LEU A 21 9.87 -5.69 0.06
CA LEU A 21 9.99 -5.09 -1.27
C LEU A 21 9.90 -3.57 -1.20
N LEU A 22 9.14 -3.00 -0.26
CA LEU A 22 9.08 -1.55 -0.10
C LEU A 22 10.45 -0.96 0.21
N THR A 23 11.20 -1.57 1.12
CA THR A 23 12.56 -1.12 1.47
C THR A 23 13.61 -1.46 0.43
N ALA A 24 13.33 -2.35 -0.51
CA ALA A 24 14.22 -2.63 -1.64
C ALA A 24 13.98 -1.67 -2.82
N LEU A 25 12.76 -1.14 -2.95
CA LEU A 25 12.33 -0.27 -4.05
C LEU A 25 12.38 1.22 -3.72
N TYR A 26 12.26 1.57 -2.43
CA TYR A 26 12.21 2.94 -1.95
C TYR A 26 13.23 3.14 -0.83
N ASP A 27 13.82 4.33 -0.78
CA ASP A 27 14.85 4.69 0.21
C ASP A 27 14.23 4.87 1.60
N ASP A 28 12.98 5.31 1.66
CA ASP A 28 12.25 5.51 2.91
C ASP A 28 10.76 5.25 2.72
N VAL A 29 10.13 4.75 3.79
CA VAL A 29 8.71 4.44 3.88
C VAL A 29 8.17 5.14 5.11
N LYS A 30 7.14 5.96 4.95
CA LYS A 30 6.48 6.66 6.07
C LYS A 30 4.99 6.35 6.13
N VAL A 31 4.43 6.34 7.32
CA VAL A 31 3.00 6.18 7.56
C VAL A 31 2.52 7.23 8.56
N PRO A 32 1.30 7.75 8.41
CA PRO A 32 0.70 8.56 9.45
C PRO A 32 0.34 7.71 10.68
N ARG A 33 0.23 8.34 11.85
CA ARG A 33 -0.17 7.68 13.10
C ARG A 33 -1.47 6.90 12.95
N ALA A 34 -2.49 7.46 12.31
CA ALA A 34 -3.79 6.78 12.16
C ALA A 34 -3.69 5.46 11.38
N VAL A 35 -2.85 5.40 10.34
CA VAL A 35 -2.60 4.16 9.58
C VAL A 35 -1.92 3.12 10.47
N TYR A 36 -0.88 3.53 11.21
CA TYR A 36 -0.20 2.62 12.15
C TYR A 36 -1.18 2.04 13.18
N GLU A 37 -2.01 2.87 13.80
CA GLU A 37 -3.01 2.44 14.79
C GLU A 37 -4.02 1.45 14.19
N GLU A 38 -4.47 1.68 12.95
CA GLU A 38 -5.44 0.82 12.28
C GLU A 38 -4.88 -0.58 11.96
N VAL A 39 -3.63 -0.64 11.50
CA VAL A 39 -3.02 -1.90 11.05
C VAL A 39 -2.38 -2.72 12.16
N THR A 40 -2.11 -2.11 13.32
CA THR A 40 -1.47 -2.80 14.46
C THR A 40 -2.43 -3.30 15.54
N VAL A 41 -3.74 -3.20 15.32
CA VAL A 41 -4.76 -3.78 16.21
C VAL A 41 -4.57 -5.30 16.33
N SER A 42 -4.46 -5.78 17.58
CA SER A 42 -3.93 -7.09 18.00
C SER A 42 -4.57 -8.34 17.37
N ASP A 43 -5.76 -8.22 16.80
CA ASP A 43 -6.55 -9.37 16.34
C ASP A 43 -6.35 -9.68 14.85
N LYS A 44 -5.55 -8.89 14.13
CA LYS A 44 -5.32 -9.07 12.69
C LYS A 44 -4.07 -9.96 12.45
N PRO A 45 -4.13 -10.95 11.53
CA PRO A 45 -3.00 -11.84 11.23
C PRO A 45 -1.69 -11.12 10.87
N ALA A 46 -1.79 -9.95 10.22
CA ALA A 46 -0.65 -9.14 9.79
C ALA A 46 -0.18 -8.10 10.83
N ALA A 47 -0.87 -7.93 11.96
CA ALA A 47 -0.61 -6.84 12.90
C ALA A 47 0.82 -6.89 13.48
N ARG A 48 1.33 -8.09 13.77
CA ARG A 48 2.68 -8.26 14.33
C ARG A 48 3.79 -7.90 13.35
N SER A 49 3.68 -8.31 12.08
CA SER A 49 4.70 -7.97 11.09
C SER A 49 4.66 -6.49 10.75
N LEU A 50 3.46 -5.90 10.66
CA LEU A 50 3.27 -4.48 10.42
C LEU A 50 3.77 -3.61 11.59
N SER A 51 3.52 -4.00 12.85
CA SER A 51 3.99 -3.23 14.00
C SER A 51 5.52 -3.15 14.05
N ILE A 52 6.20 -4.27 13.81
CA ILE A 52 7.68 -4.32 13.74
C ILE A 52 8.19 -3.49 12.56
N PHE A 53 7.60 -3.66 11.38
CA PHE A 53 8.05 -2.97 10.18
C PHE A 53 7.87 -1.45 10.28
N LEU A 54 6.77 -0.98 10.89
CA LEU A 54 6.38 0.42 10.91
C LEU A 54 6.90 1.21 12.11
N GLN A 55 7.45 0.56 13.15
CA GLN A 55 7.80 1.21 14.42
C GLN A 55 8.62 2.51 14.27
N GLU A 56 9.56 2.56 13.32
CA GLU A 56 10.43 3.71 13.05
C GLU A 56 9.99 4.55 11.84
N ARG A 57 8.76 4.36 11.37
CA ARG A 57 8.21 4.94 10.12
C ARG A 57 7.00 5.84 10.36
N ILE A 58 6.60 6.00 11.61
CA ILE A 58 5.41 6.75 12.00
C ILE A 58 5.73 8.26 11.98
N VAL A 59 4.85 9.04 11.36
CA VAL A 59 4.91 10.50 11.36
C VAL A 59 3.57 11.06 11.84
N GLU A 60 3.63 12.05 12.72
CA GLU A 60 2.43 12.78 13.15
C GLU A 60 1.99 13.75 12.06
N VAL A 61 0.68 13.81 11.79
CA VAL A 61 0.10 14.69 10.77
C VAL A 61 -0.78 15.72 11.47
N ASP A 62 -0.45 17.00 11.29
CA ASP A 62 -1.33 18.09 11.72
C ASP A 62 -2.43 18.32 10.68
N ILE A 63 -3.61 17.78 10.97
CA ILE A 63 -4.80 17.92 10.11
C ILE A 63 -5.45 19.31 10.21
N SER A 64 -5.10 20.14 11.20
CA SER A 64 -5.75 21.43 11.45
C SER A 64 -5.53 22.45 10.33
N GLN A 65 -4.48 22.26 9.53
CA GLN A 65 -4.10 23.14 8.44
C GLN A 65 -4.87 22.87 7.13
N PHE A 66 -5.73 21.85 7.10
CA PHE A 66 -6.38 21.40 5.88
C PHE A 66 -7.90 21.40 6.00
N VAL A 67 -8.56 22.15 5.13
CA VAL A 67 -10.02 22.01 4.91
C VAL A 67 -10.23 20.79 4.02
N VAL A 68 -10.31 19.61 4.63
CA VAL A 68 -10.52 18.37 3.88
C VAL A 68 -12.01 18.20 3.63
N VAL A 69 -12.43 18.37 2.37
CA VAL A 69 -13.76 17.93 1.91
C VAL A 69 -13.66 16.43 1.62
N SER A 70 -13.66 15.62 2.68
CA SER A 70 -13.47 14.16 2.64
C SER A 70 -14.77 13.40 2.85
N SER A 71 -15.81 13.68 2.05
CA SER A 71 -17.01 12.86 2.11
C SER A 71 -16.64 11.41 1.72
N GLY A 72 -16.57 10.55 2.73
CA GLY A 72 -16.30 9.11 2.62
C GLY A 72 -14.84 8.68 2.47
N LEU A 73 -13.88 9.46 2.98
CA LEU A 73 -12.54 8.93 3.31
C LEU A 73 -12.42 8.68 4.81
N GLY A 74 -11.69 7.63 5.18
CA GLY A 74 -11.27 7.35 6.54
C GLY A 74 -10.13 8.27 7.01
N ARG A 75 -9.93 8.34 8.32
CA ARG A 75 -8.86 9.16 8.93
C ARG A 75 -7.47 8.79 8.40
N GLY A 76 -7.16 7.50 8.29
CA GLY A 76 -5.86 7.02 7.80
C GLY A 76 -5.56 7.46 6.36
N GLU A 77 -6.57 7.37 5.48
CA GLU A 77 -6.46 7.79 4.07
C GLU A 77 -6.19 9.30 3.96
N ILE A 78 -6.94 10.10 4.72
CA ILE A 78 -6.78 11.57 4.76
C ILE A 78 -5.38 11.91 5.25
N GLU A 79 -4.95 11.37 6.39
CA GLU A 79 -3.63 11.66 6.94
C GLU A 79 -2.51 11.20 6.00
N ALA A 80 -2.67 10.07 5.29
CA ALA A 80 -1.66 9.61 4.33
C ALA A 80 -1.52 10.55 3.12
N MET A 81 -2.64 11.06 2.60
CA MET A 81 -2.63 12.06 1.52
C MET A 81 -1.99 13.39 1.97
N LEU A 82 -2.26 13.82 3.20
CA LEU A 82 -1.66 15.02 3.77
C LEU A 82 -0.16 14.85 4.01
N LEU A 83 0.24 13.70 4.55
CA LEU A 83 1.64 13.37 4.79
C LEU A 83 2.43 13.27 3.47
N TYR A 84 1.83 12.70 2.42
CA TYR A 84 2.40 12.71 1.07
C TYR A 84 2.72 14.13 0.62
N LYS A 85 1.79 15.08 0.80
CA LYS A 85 1.97 16.47 0.39
C LYS A 85 2.98 17.20 1.26
N SER A 86 2.97 17.00 2.58
CA SER A 86 3.87 17.69 3.50
C SER A 86 5.33 17.26 3.35
N LEU A 87 5.57 15.97 3.10
CA LEU A 87 6.91 15.43 2.89
C LEU A 87 7.37 15.50 1.43
N THR A 88 6.51 15.96 0.52
CA THR A 88 6.78 15.97 -0.93
C THR A 88 7.16 14.56 -1.43
N ALA A 89 6.43 13.54 -0.95
CA ALA A 89 6.71 12.15 -1.27
C ALA A 89 6.55 11.85 -2.77
N ASP A 90 7.26 10.84 -3.25
CA ASP A 90 7.25 10.47 -4.66
C ASP A 90 5.99 9.66 -5.02
N TYR A 91 5.54 8.80 -4.10
CA TYR A 91 4.39 7.93 -4.27
C TYR A 91 3.55 7.81 -2.99
N LEU A 92 2.24 7.62 -3.18
CA LEU A 92 1.30 7.14 -2.17
C LEU A 92 0.99 5.67 -2.44
N LEU A 93 1.28 4.80 -1.46
CA LEU A 93 0.94 3.38 -1.49
C LEU A 93 -0.52 3.20 -1.04
N ILE A 94 -1.41 2.83 -1.96
CA ILE A 94 -2.86 2.72 -1.72
C ILE A 94 -3.55 1.74 -2.69
N ASP A 95 -4.40 0.87 -2.15
CA ASP A 95 -5.20 -0.10 -2.91
C ASP A 95 -6.72 0.21 -2.90
N ASP A 96 -7.22 0.97 -1.92
CA ASP A 96 -8.63 1.39 -1.93
C ASP A 96 -8.95 2.21 -3.19
N ARG A 97 -9.94 1.75 -3.96
CA ARG A 97 -10.28 2.35 -5.26
C ARG A 97 -10.81 3.78 -5.14
N ARG A 98 -11.62 4.06 -4.12
CA ARG A 98 -12.25 5.36 -3.92
C ARG A 98 -11.20 6.35 -3.44
N ALA A 99 -10.41 5.98 -2.44
CA ALA A 99 -9.34 6.81 -1.91
C ALA A 99 -8.25 7.05 -2.96
N ARG A 100 -7.89 6.04 -3.76
CA ARG A 100 -7.01 6.20 -4.91
C ARG A 100 -7.52 7.23 -5.91
N ALA A 101 -8.79 7.17 -6.29
CA ALA A 101 -9.37 8.13 -7.24
C ALA A 101 -9.33 9.57 -6.69
N ILE A 102 -9.62 9.75 -5.40
CA ILE A 102 -9.53 11.06 -4.74
C ILE A 102 -8.08 11.54 -4.68
N ALA A 103 -7.12 10.68 -4.34
CA ALA A 103 -5.69 11.01 -4.35
C ALA A 103 -5.20 11.42 -5.74
N GLU A 104 -5.52 10.66 -6.79
CA GLU A 104 -5.13 10.95 -8.17
C GLU A 104 -5.76 12.28 -8.67
N SER A 105 -7.02 12.57 -8.33
CA SER A 105 -7.64 13.87 -8.61
C SER A 105 -6.92 15.04 -7.93
N ASN A 106 -6.26 14.77 -6.80
CA ASN A 106 -5.41 15.70 -6.06
C ASN A 106 -3.95 15.72 -6.54
N LYS A 107 -3.68 15.15 -7.74
CA LYS A 107 -2.34 15.08 -8.36
C LYS A 107 -1.31 14.29 -7.54
N ILE A 108 -1.78 13.38 -6.69
CA ILE A 108 -0.93 12.44 -5.97
C ILE A 108 -0.63 11.25 -6.88
N ARG A 109 0.63 10.82 -6.92
CA ARG A 109 1.05 9.63 -7.68
C ARG A 109 0.78 8.39 -6.83
N CYS A 110 -0.13 7.54 -7.27
CA CYS A 110 -0.55 6.36 -6.51
C CYS A 110 0.06 5.07 -7.07
N ILE A 111 0.52 4.19 -6.19
CA ILE A 111 0.90 2.81 -6.49
C ILE A 111 0.21 1.86 -5.51
N GLY A 112 -0.23 0.70 -5.98
CA GLY A 112 -0.88 -0.32 -5.14
C GLY A 112 0.05 -1.49 -4.84
N ALA A 113 -0.38 -2.45 -4.02
CA ALA A 113 0.43 -3.63 -3.68
C ALA A 113 0.80 -4.45 -4.93
N LEU A 114 -0.13 -4.62 -5.86
CA LEU A 114 0.13 -5.30 -7.14
C LEU A 114 1.14 -4.54 -8.01
N GLY A 115 1.14 -3.21 -7.94
CA GLY A 115 2.14 -2.38 -8.61
C GLY A 115 3.54 -2.53 -8.02
N ILE A 116 3.64 -2.69 -6.69
CA ILE A 116 4.90 -3.01 -6.00
C ILE A 116 5.45 -4.37 -6.45
N LEU A 117 4.60 -5.39 -6.56
CA LEU A 117 5.01 -6.70 -7.06
C LEU A 117 5.51 -6.62 -8.51
N LEU A 118 4.78 -5.93 -9.38
CA LEU A 118 5.19 -5.69 -10.77
C LEU A 118 6.54 -4.98 -10.87
N LEU A 119 6.73 -3.92 -10.09
CA LEU A 119 7.98 -3.17 -10.05
C LEU A 119 9.13 -4.02 -9.54
N ALA A 120 8.91 -4.80 -8.48
CA ALA A 120 9.90 -5.73 -7.94
C ALA A 120 10.34 -6.77 -8.97
N LYS A 121 9.39 -7.35 -9.71
CA LYS A 121 9.72 -8.28 -10.80
C LYS A 121 10.53 -7.60 -11.90
N HIS A 122 10.10 -6.42 -12.34
CA HIS A 122 10.81 -5.67 -13.38
C HIS A 122 12.27 -5.33 -12.98
N GLN A 123 12.52 -5.16 -11.68
CA GLN A 123 13.86 -4.94 -11.13
C GLN A 123 14.60 -6.24 -10.73
N ASN A 124 14.06 -7.41 -11.06
CA ASN A 124 14.62 -8.72 -10.71
C ASN A 124 14.79 -8.95 -9.20
N LEU A 125 13.97 -8.30 -8.36
CA LEU A 125 13.93 -8.55 -6.92
C LEU A 125 13.14 -9.82 -6.56
N ILE A 126 12.25 -10.24 -7.47
CA ILE A 126 11.50 -11.50 -7.42
C ILE A 126 11.46 -12.10 -8.82
N ASP A 127 11.50 -13.44 -8.91
CA ASP A 127 11.45 -14.13 -10.19
C ASP A 127 10.02 -14.21 -10.75
N GLN A 128 9.03 -14.38 -9.85
CA GLN A 128 7.63 -14.62 -10.18
C GLN A 128 6.68 -13.87 -9.24
N ILE A 129 5.55 -13.42 -9.79
CA ILE A 129 4.47 -12.73 -9.08
C ILE A 129 3.34 -13.71 -8.72
N ALA A 130 3.16 -14.80 -9.47
CA ALA A 130 2.10 -15.78 -9.28
C ALA A 130 1.95 -16.29 -7.83
N PRO A 131 3.02 -16.63 -7.09
CA PRO A 131 2.87 -17.07 -5.70
C PRO A 131 2.22 -16.02 -4.80
N PHE A 132 2.57 -14.74 -4.98
CA PHE A 132 1.98 -13.64 -4.22
C PHE A 132 0.51 -13.42 -4.59
N ILE A 133 0.18 -13.53 -5.88
CA ILE A 133 -1.19 -13.41 -6.38
C ILE A 133 -2.07 -14.53 -5.84
N ASP A 134 -1.57 -15.76 -5.78
CA ASP A 134 -2.32 -16.90 -5.24
C ASP A 134 -2.59 -16.73 -3.75
N ILE A 135 -1.65 -16.18 -2.97
CA ILE A 135 -1.88 -15.82 -1.57
C ILE A 135 -2.96 -14.74 -1.46
N LEU A 136 -2.85 -13.65 -2.22
CA LEU A 136 -3.83 -12.56 -2.19
C LEU A 136 -5.23 -13.04 -2.60
N ARG A 137 -5.33 -13.89 -3.63
CA ARG A 137 -6.58 -14.49 -4.12
C ARG A 137 -7.29 -15.31 -3.04
N ASN A 138 -6.53 -16.04 -2.23
CA ASN A 138 -7.05 -16.91 -1.17
C ASN A 138 -7.15 -16.21 0.20
N SER A 139 -6.90 -14.90 0.24
CA SER A 139 -6.97 -14.08 1.45
C SER A 139 -8.37 -13.45 1.63
N PRO A 140 -8.70 -12.91 2.82
CA PRO A 140 -9.94 -12.15 3.00
C PRO A 140 -9.95 -10.78 2.30
N LEU A 141 -8.85 -10.38 1.64
CA LEU A 141 -8.76 -9.11 0.92
C LEU A 141 -9.52 -9.18 -0.40
N TYR A 142 -10.18 -8.08 -0.76
CA TYR A 142 -10.95 -8.02 -1.99
C TYR A 142 -10.08 -7.55 -3.17
N TYR A 143 -9.74 -8.49 -4.05
CA TYR A 143 -9.25 -8.19 -5.40
C TYR A 143 -10.15 -8.87 -6.43
N SER A 144 -10.61 -8.13 -7.43
CA SER A 144 -11.36 -8.73 -8.54
C SER A 144 -10.46 -9.66 -9.35
N THR A 145 -10.97 -10.83 -9.76
CA THR A 145 -10.24 -11.81 -10.59
C THR A 145 -9.56 -11.16 -11.80
N ASN A 146 -10.28 -10.30 -12.53
CA ASN A 146 -9.75 -9.59 -13.69
C ASN A 146 -8.49 -8.76 -13.38
N LEU A 147 -8.41 -8.17 -12.18
CA LEU A 147 -7.26 -7.35 -11.77
C LEU A 147 -6.04 -8.22 -11.48
N LEU A 148 -6.24 -9.35 -10.81
CA LEU A 148 -5.17 -10.31 -10.53
C LEU A 148 -4.65 -10.95 -11.82
N GLU A 149 -5.55 -11.34 -12.72
CA GLU A 149 -5.20 -11.90 -14.03
C GLU A 149 -4.46 -10.88 -14.91
N ALA A 150 -4.94 -9.63 -14.97
CA ALA A 150 -4.25 -8.56 -15.68
C ALA A 150 -2.85 -8.33 -15.12
N THR A 151 -2.68 -8.43 -13.79
CA THR A 151 -1.36 -8.30 -13.14
C THR A 151 -0.42 -9.42 -13.58
N LEU A 152 -0.89 -10.67 -13.64
CA LEU A 152 -0.09 -11.80 -14.14
C LEU A 152 0.28 -11.61 -15.61
N GLN A 153 -0.65 -11.16 -16.45
CA GLN A 153 -0.38 -10.91 -17.86
C GLN A 153 0.68 -9.81 -18.04
N LEU A 154 0.60 -8.71 -17.28
CA LEU A 154 1.62 -7.65 -17.27
C LEU A 154 2.99 -8.17 -16.80
N ALA A 155 3.01 -9.19 -15.94
CA ALA A 155 4.22 -9.87 -15.48
C ALA A 155 4.78 -10.88 -16.50
N GLY A 156 4.09 -11.13 -17.61
CA GLY A 156 4.42 -12.21 -18.54
C GLY A 156 4.14 -13.62 -17.97
N GLU A 157 3.28 -13.72 -16.97
CA GLU A 157 2.92 -14.95 -16.26
C GLU A 157 1.49 -15.40 -16.59
N ARG A 158 1.15 -16.62 -16.19
CA ARG A 158 -0.19 -17.20 -16.31
C ARG A 158 -0.72 -17.58 -14.93
N PRO A 159 -2.05 -17.66 -14.73
CA PRO A 159 -2.62 -18.20 -13.51
C PRO A 159 -2.10 -19.62 -13.24
N SER A 160 -1.77 -19.91 -11.99
CA SER A 160 -1.50 -21.27 -11.53
C SER A 160 -2.74 -22.13 -11.77
N THR A 161 -2.60 -23.17 -12.58
CA THR A 161 -3.65 -24.19 -12.87
C THR A 161 -3.95 -25.05 -11.67
#